data_AF-A0A957NP55-F1
#
_entry.id   AF-A0A957NP55-F1
#
_cell.length_a   1.000
_cell.length_b   1.000
_cell.length_c   1.000
_cell.angle_alpha   90.00
_cell.angle_beta   90.00
_cell.angle_gamma   90.00
#
_symmetry.space_group_name_H-M   'P 1'
#
loop_
_entity.id
_entity.type
_entity.pdbx_description
1 polymer ?
#
loop_
_entity_poly.entity_id
_entity_poly.type
_entity_poly.pdbx_seq_one_letter_code
_entity_poly.pdbx_strand_id
1 'polypeptide(L)'
;MMQVVTPQNLGNEFDLGVIEANKIHIKVDGTTIVRNGDGSVTALGQVTSLSLAGAQLTFTDETGSATVIDLAPAVDVAETVTTLAYDAASTTLTFTDEDGNPTTIDLSALTSDIYLNGATWDAASMTLTLTDNDGATPDVVVDLSSLQGSMTDNGDGTYLYDAGDGTQTTINTNTPASADAGNLLATGTDGRPLLDQIAIAALATVDVQDAFGNHLYYAFP
;
A
#
# COMPACT_ATOMS: atom_id res chain seq x y z
N MET A 1 -44.80 98.28 18.58
CA MET A 1 -44.13 97.06 19.09
C MET A 1 -43.58 96.35 17.87
N MET A 2 -42.27 96.42 17.64
CA MET A 2 -41.61 95.89 16.44
C MET A 2 -41.20 94.46 16.73
N GLN A 3 -41.86 93.49 16.09
CA GLN A 3 -41.57 92.08 16.26
C GLN A 3 -40.27 91.77 15.50
N VAL A 4 -39.16 91.71 16.24
CA VAL A 4 -37.88 91.20 15.73
C VAL A 4 -38.08 89.72 15.46
N VAL A 5 -38.04 89.33 14.19
CA VAL A 5 -37.99 87.91 13.81
C VAL A 5 -36.56 87.45 14.06
N THR A 6 -36.35 86.68 15.12
CA THR A 6 -35.10 85.93 15.28
C THR A 6 -35.17 84.72 14.35
N PRO A 7 -34.14 84.42 13.54
CA PRO A 7 -34.15 83.28 12.64
C PRO A 7 -34.00 81.99 13.46
N GLN A 8 -35.11 81.55 14.07
CA GLN A 8 -35.21 80.30 14.82
C GLN A 8 -35.79 79.15 13.96
N ASN A 9 -36.13 79.43 12.69
CA ASN A 9 -36.82 78.48 11.81
C ASN A 9 -35.96 77.86 10.71
N LEU A 10 -34.65 78.15 10.68
CA LEU A 10 -33.78 77.56 9.67
C LEU A 10 -33.05 76.29 10.15
N GLY A 11 -33.17 75.92 11.44
CA GLY A 11 -32.48 74.75 11.99
C GLY A 11 -30.95 74.86 11.84
N ASN A 12 -30.21 73.94 12.42
CA ASN A 12 -28.74 73.93 12.29
C ASN A 12 -28.26 73.26 10.97
N GLU A 13 -29.19 73.00 10.05
CA GLU A 13 -28.98 72.21 8.83
C GLU A 13 -29.13 73.03 7.55
N PHE A 14 -29.72 74.24 7.63
CA PHE A 14 -29.87 75.11 6.47
C PHE A 14 -28.58 75.90 6.21
N ASP A 15 -27.70 75.32 5.39
CA ASP A 15 -26.52 75.97 4.82
C ASP A 15 -26.76 76.25 3.33
N LEU A 16 -26.69 77.52 2.93
CA LEU A 16 -26.78 77.94 1.53
C LEU A 16 -25.48 77.66 0.74
N GLY A 17 -24.44 77.15 1.40
CA GLY A 17 -23.18 76.75 0.77
C GLY A 17 -22.47 77.90 0.03
N VAL A 18 -21.79 77.54 -1.07
CA VAL A 18 -21.11 78.50 -1.97
C VAL A 18 -22.15 79.20 -2.85
N ILE A 19 -22.16 80.53 -2.86
CA ILE A 19 -23.04 81.32 -3.73
C ILE A 19 -22.33 81.54 -5.07
N GLU A 20 -22.91 81.01 -6.14
CA GLU A 20 -22.50 81.25 -7.53
C GLU A 20 -23.51 82.16 -8.25
N ALA A 21 -23.10 82.81 -9.34
CA ALA A 21 -24.02 83.61 -10.14
C ALA A 21 -25.17 82.73 -10.68
N ASN A 22 -26.42 83.15 -10.45
CA ASN A 22 -27.65 82.51 -10.92
C ASN A 22 -27.92 81.08 -10.37
N LYS A 23 -27.30 80.70 -9.24
CA LYS A 23 -27.58 79.43 -8.56
C LYS A 23 -27.82 79.64 -7.07
N ILE A 24 -28.62 78.76 -6.48
CA ILE A 24 -28.76 78.65 -5.01
C ILE A 24 -28.42 77.21 -4.65
N HIS A 25 -27.42 77.04 -3.80
CA HIS A 25 -27.08 75.75 -3.21
C HIS A 25 -27.80 75.66 -1.85
N ILE A 26 -28.40 74.52 -1.55
CA ILE A 26 -29.03 74.24 -0.26
C ILE A 26 -28.53 72.87 0.17
N LYS A 27 -27.83 72.79 1.30
CA LYS A 27 -27.51 71.50 1.89
C LYS A 27 -28.70 71.00 2.69
N VAL A 28 -29.11 69.76 2.44
CA VAL A 28 -30.12 69.05 3.23
C VAL A 28 -29.57 67.66 3.50
N ASP A 29 -29.43 67.29 4.78
CA ASP A 29 -28.93 65.98 5.21
C ASP A 29 -27.63 65.53 4.53
N GLY A 30 -26.70 66.48 4.30
CA GLY A 30 -25.41 66.22 3.65
C GLY A 30 -25.42 66.21 2.11
N THR A 31 -26.58 66.31 1.48
CA THR A 31 -26.74 66.41 0.03
C THR A 31 -26.87 67.87 -0.39
N THR A 32 -26.15 68.30 -1.44
CA THR A 32 -26.29 69.66 -1.97
C THR A 32 -27.36 69.69 -3.05
N ILE A 33 -28.49 70.34 -2.78
CA ILE A 33 -29.53 70.64 -3.75
C ILE A 33 -29.21 71.96 -4.43
N VAL A 34 -29.14 71.97 -5.75
CA VAL A 34 -28.87 73.15 -6.58
C VAL A 34 -30.11 73.48 -7.37
N ARG A 35 -30.58 74.73 -7.27
CA ARG A 35 -31.52 75.29 -8.26
C ARG A 35 -30.73 76.02 -9.33
N ASN A 36 -30.85 75.55 -10.56
CA ASN A 36 -30.14 76.09 -11.72
C ASN A 36 -30.83 77.35 -12.27
N GLY A 37 -30.10 78.14 -13.05
CA GLY A 37 -30.61 79.37 -13.67
C GLY A 37 -31.75 79.15 -14.67
N ASP A 38 -31.94 77.92 -15.15
CA ASP A 38 -33.07 77.49 -15.99
C ASP A 38 -34.30 77.05 -15.18
N GLY A 39 -34.23 77.10 -13.85
CA GLY A 39 -35.30 76.71 -12.94
C GLY A 39 -35.32 75.23 -12.54
N SER A 40 -34.46 74.38 -13.13
CA SER A 40 -34.33 72.96 -12.74
C SER A 40 -33.69 72.81 -11.36
N VAL A 41 -33.95 71.68 -10.69
CA VAL A 41 -33.38 71.33 -9.39
C VAL A 41 -32.58 70.04 -9.52
N THR A 42 -31.31 70.06 -9.12
CA THR A 42 -30.40 68.91 -9.17
C THR A 42 -29.82 68.65 -7.79
N ALA A 43 -29.77 67.39 -7.37
CA ALA A 43 -29.14 66.96 -6.13
C ALA A 43 -27.74 66.42 -6.43
N LEU A 44 -26.70 67.09 -5.93
CA LEU A 44 -25.31 66.74 -6.18
C LEU A 44 -24.80 65.65 -5.23
N GLY A 45 -23.90 64.79 -5.74
CA GLY A 45 -23.25 63.70 -5.00
C GLY A 45 -23.97 62.36 -5.05
N GLN A 46 -24.78 62.08 -6.08
CA GLN A 46 -25.56 60.86 -6.21
C GLN A 46 -25.10 60.01 -7.38
N VAL A 47 -24.99 58.70 -7.15
CA VAL A 47 -24.86 57.73 -8.26
C VAL A 47 -26.24 57.51 -8.87
N THR A 48 -26.38 57.80 -10.16
CA THR A 48 -27.64 57.65 -10.92
C THR A 48 -27.74 56.33 -11.66
N SER A 49 -26.60 55.72 -12.01
CA SER A 49 -26.57 54.36 -12.56
C SER A 49 -25.31 53.60 -12.12
N LEU A 50 -25.44 52.29 -12.00
CA LEU A 50 -24.36 51.35 -11.76
C LEU A 50 -24.52 50.20 -12.76
N SER A 51 -23.47 49.90 -13.51
CA SER A 51 -23.48 48.83 -14.52
C SER A 51 -22.19 48.04 -14.49
N LEU A 52 -22.30 46.75 -14.75
CA LEU A 52 -21.18 45.83 -14.92
C LEU A 52 -21.23 45.27 -16.34
N ALA A 53 -20.16 45.48 -17.11
CA ALA A 53 -20.01 44.95 -18.45
C ALA A 53 -18.61 44.34 -18.61
N GLY A 54 -18.54 43.02 -18.75
CA GLY A 54 -17.27 42.30 -18.66
C GLY A 54 -16.61 42.55 -17.29
N ALA A 55 -15.33 42.94 -17.30
CA ALA A 55 -14.58 43.30 -16.11
C ALA A 55 -14.59 44.80 -15.79
N GLN A 56 -15.50 45.60 -16.35
CA GLN A 56 -15.61 47.03 -16.03
C GLN A 56 -16.86 47.32 -15.21
N LEU A 57 -16.66 47.89 -14.03
CA LEU A 57 -17.72 48.46 -13.21
C LEU A 57 -17.81 49.97 -13.51
N THR A 58 -18.94 50.43 -14.03
CA THR A 58 -19.17 51.84 -14.35
C THR A 58 -20.28 52.41 -13.48
N PHE A 59 -20.01 53.53 -12.81
CA PHE A 59 -21.04 54.33 -12.15
C PHE A 59 -21.13 55.72 -12.78
N THR A 60 -22.36 56.21 -12.97
CA THR A 60 -22.62 57.54 -13.53
C THR A 60 -23.19 58.44 -12.43
N ASP A 61 -22.71 59.67 -12.33
CA ASP A 61 -23.20 60.65 -11.37
C ASP A 61 -24.46 61.40 -11.85
N GLU A 62 -24.96 62.33 -11.05
CA GLU A 62 -26.11 63.19 -11.38
C GLU A 62 -25.89 64.17 -12.53
N THR A 63 -24.63 64.41 -12.90
CA THR A 63 -24.26 65.28 -14.03
C THR A 63 -24.16 64.50 -15.34
N GLY A 64 -24.31 63.17 -15.29
CA GLY A 64 -24.12 62.27 -16.42
C GLY A 64 -22.66 61.86 -16.64
N SER A 65 -21.75 62.21 -15.73
CA SER A 65 -20.34 61.84 -15.82
C SER A 65 -20.13 60.41 -15.34
N ALA A 66 -19.42 59.60 -16.13
CA ALA A 66 -19.13 58.22 -15.81
C ALA A 66 -17.75 58.07 -15.18
N THR A 67 -17.68 57.28 -14.12
CA THR A 67 -16.43 56.76 -13.56
C THR A 67 -16.37 55.27 -13.80
N VAL A 68 -15.25 54.82 -14.36
CA VAL A 68 -15.01 53.43 -14.72
C VAL A 68 -13.94 52.87 -13.79
N ILE A 69 -14.25 51.74 -13.16
CA ILE A 69 -13.30 50.92 -12.41
C ILE A 69 -13.01 49.67 -13.23
N ASP A 70 -11.75 49.48 -13.58
CA ASP A 70 -11.27 48.26 -14.22
C ASP A 70 -11.05 47.17 -13.16
N LEU A 71 -11.81 46.08 -13.27
CA LEU A 71 -11.71 44.89 -12.45
C LEU A 71 -10.91 43.79 -13.13
N ALA A 72 -10.45 43.97 -14.38
CA ALA A 72 -9.68 42.95 -15.09
C ALA A 72 -8.47 42.46 -14.27
N PRO A 73 -7.68 43.32 -13.61
CA PRO A 73 -6.57 42.86 -12.78
C PRO A 73 -7.00 41.98 -11.59
N ALA A 74 -8.18 42.25 -11.01
CA ALA A 74 -8.70 41.47 -9.89
C ALA A 74 -9.28 40.13 -10.34
N VAL A 75 -9.88 40.10 -11.53
CA VAL A 75 -10.40 38.88 -12.16
C VAL A 75 -9.24 37.97 -12.59
N ASP A 76 -8.20 38.53 -13.19
CA ASP A 76 -6.99 37.80 -13.64
C ASP A 76 -6.27 37.12 -12.47
N VAL A 77 -6.18 37.80 -11.32
CA VAL A 77 -5.63 37.21 -10.08
C VAL A 77 -6.51 36.08 -9.49
N ALA A 78 -7.81 36.05 -9.82
CA ALA A 78 -8.75 35.06 -9.30
C ALA A 78 -8.98 33.87 -10.23
N GLU A 79 -8.64 33.99 -11.52
CA GLU A 79 -8.68 32.87 -12.46
C GLU A 79 -7.48 31.95 -12.21
N THR A 80 -7.74 30.66 -11.96
CA THR A 80 -6.68 29.64 -11.88
C THR A 80 -6.81 28.71 -13.07
N VAL A 81 -5.89 28.80 -14.02
CA VAL A 81 -5.76 27.78 -15.08
C VAL A 81 -4.78 26.73 -14.58
N THR A 82 -5.31 25.59 -14.13
CA THR A 82 -4.49 24.42 -13.79
C THR A 82 -4.73 23.33 -14.82
N THR A 83 -3.68 22.61 -15.22
CA THR A 83 -3.83 21.47 -16.12
C THR A 83 -3.21 20.22 -15.51
N LEU A 84 -3.80 19.07 -15.85
CA LEU A 84 -3.30 17.76 -15.46
C LEU A 84 -3.28 16.87 -16.70
N ALA A 85 -2.10 16.44 -17.11
CA ALA A 85 -1.90 15.63 -18.30
C ALA A 85 -1.16 14.34 -17.96
N TYR A 86 -1.58 13.23 -18.59
CA TYR A 86 -0.88 11.95 -18.51
C TYR A 86 -0.20 11.66 -19.85
N ASP A 87 1.08 11.34 -19.80
CA ASP A 87 1.86 10.85 -20.94
C ASP A 87 2.12 9.35 -20.75
N ALA A 88 1.52 8.54 -21.63
CA ALA A 88 1.64 7.09 -21.60
C ALA A 88 3.01 6.58 -22.07
N ALA A 89 3.76 7.36 -22.87
CA ALA A 89 5.06 6.96 -23.36
C ALA A 89 6.14 7.10 -22.27
N SER A 90 6.09 8.18 -21.50
CA SER A 90 6.97 8.40 -20.35
C SER A 90 6.40 7.87 -19.04
N THR A 91 5.13 7.47 -18.99
CA THR A 91 4.43 7.05 -17.77
C THR A 91 4.46 8.13 -16.69
N THR A 92 4.23 9.39 -17.07
CA THR A 92 4.30 10.55 -16.16
C THR A 92 2.98 11.29 -16.09
N LEU A 93 2.68 11.83 -14.91
CA LEU A 93 1.64 12.84 -14.71
C LEU A 93 2.29 14.23 -14.64
N THR A 94 1.85 15.15 -15.47
CA THR A 94 2.31 16.55 -15.42
C THR A 94 1.17 17.43 -14.94
N PHE A 95 1.36 18.04 -13.78
CA PHE A 95 0.55 19.13 -13.27
C PHE A 95 1.18 20.45 -13.70
N THR A 96 0.40 21.39 -14.24
CA THR A 96 0.88 22.77 -14.48
C THR A 96 0.03 23.72 -13.66
N ASP A 97 0.69 24.52 -12.82
CA ASP A 97 0.04 25.51 -11.98
C ASP A 97 -0.41 26.76 -12.76
N GLU A 98 -1.09 27.66 -12.07
CA GLU A 98 -1.57 28.94 -12.60
C GLU A 98 -0.46 29.89 -13.07
N ASP A 99 0.76 29.72 -12.56
CA ASP A 99 1.95 30.46 -12.98
C ASP A 99 2.61 29.83 -14.22
N GLY A 100 2.06 28.72 -14.73
CA GLY A 100 2.58 27.98 -15.87
C GLY A 100 3.76 27.05 -15.54
N ASN A 101 4.07 26.82 -14.27
CA ASN A 101 5.16 25.94 -13.86
C ASN A 101 4.71 24.48 -13.86
N PRO A 102 5.38 23.60 -14.64
CA PRO A 102 5.08 22.19 -14.63
C PRO A 102 5.75 21.48 -13.44
N THR A 103 4.97 20.67 -12.73
CA THR A 103 5.43 19.64 -11.80
C THR A 103 5.18 18.28 -12.43
N THR A 104 6.24 17.49 -12.57
CA THR A 104 6.16 16.13 -13.14
C THR A 104 6.25 15.09 -12.03
N ILE A 105 5.35 14.11 -12.06
CA ILE A 105 5.29 12.96 -11.17
C ILE A 105 5.55 11.72 -12.03
N ASP A 106 6.63 11.01 -11.71
CA ASP A 106 6.99 9.75 -12.36
C ASP A 106 6.18 8.59 -11.77
N LEU A 107 5.45 7.88 -12.63
CA LEU A 107 4.64 6.71 -12.26
C LEU A 107 5.25 5.39 -12.76
N SER A 108 6.45 5.40 -13.33
CA SER A 108 7.14 4.19 -13.83
C SER A 108 7.35 3.14 -12.74
N ALA A 109 7.50 3.55 -11.48
CA ALA A 109 7.56 2.63 -10.35
C ALA A 109 6.27 1.85 -10.10
N LEU A 110 5.13 2.31 -10.63
CA LEU A 110 3.82 1.65 -10.47
C LEU A 110 3.50 0.68 -11.61
N THR A 111 4.29 0.65 -12.67
CA THR A 111 4.01 -0.21 -13.84
C THR A 111 4.58 -1.63 -13.74
N SER A 112 5.35 -1.92 -12.69
CA SER A 112 6.05 -3.20 -12.55
C SER A 112 5.54 -3.96 -11.33
N ASP A 113 4.75 -5.01 -11.57
CA ASP A 113 4.47 -6.03 -10.57
C ASP A 113 5.63 -7.02 -10.51
N ILE A 114 6.02 -7.42 -9.30
CA ILE A 114 7.02 -8.48 -9.09
C ILE A 114 6.27 -9.80 -8.99
N TYR A 115 6.58 -10.72 -9.91
CA TYR A 115 6.07 -12.09 -9.91
C TYR A 115 7.15 -13.05 -10.37
N LEU A 116 7.03 -14.31 -9.93
CA LEU A 116 7.93 -15.38 -10.34
C LEU A 116 7.69 -15.75 -11.81
N ASN A 117 8.75 -15.76 -12.61
CA ASN A 117 8.70 -16.15 -14.01
C ASN A 117 9.58 -17.38 -14.33
N GLY A 118 10.34 -17.87 -13.35
CA GLY A 118 11.22 -19.01 -13.52
C GLY A 118 11.52 -19.75 -12.21
N ALA A 119 11.99 -20.98 -12.34
CA ALA A 119 12.49 -21.77 -11.23
C ALA A 119 13.59 -22.72 -11.71
N THR A 120 14.67 -22.86 -10.93
CA THR A 120 15.76 -23.80 -11.19
C THR A 120 16.07 -24.64 -9.95
N TRP A 121 16.32 -25.92 -10.16
CA TRP A 121 16.70 -26.86 -9.10
C TRP A 121 18.15 -27.31 -9.28
N ASP A 122 18.97 -27.13 -8.24
CA ASP A 122 20.29 -27.75 -8.12
C ASP A 122 20.19 -28.97 -7.20
N ALA A 123 20.33 -30.16 -7.77
CA ALA A 123 20.27 -31.41 -7.03
C ALA A 123 21.51 -31.67 -6.16
N ALA A 124 22.66 -31.08 -6.50
CA ALA A 124 23.90 -31.29 -5.75
C ALA A 124 23.89 -30.49 -4.44
N SER A 125 23.41 -29.24 -4.49
CA SER A 125 23.26 -28.39 -3.30
C SER A 125 21.87 -28.48 -2.66
N MET A 126 20.92 -29.18 -3.30
CA MET A 126 19.52 -29.28 -2.89
C MET A 126 18.84 -27.92 -2.72
N THR A 127 19.08 -27.04 -3.68
CA THR A 127 18.62 -25.65 -3.64
C THR A 127 17.62 -25.39 -4.76
N LEU A 128 16.47 -24.80 -4.40
CA LEU A 128 15.50 -24.26 -5.34
C LEU A 128 15.68 -22.75 -5.43
N THR A 129 15.97 -22.25 -6.62
CA THR A 129 16.01 -20.81 -6.90
C THR A 129 14.76 -20.43 -7.70
N LEU A 130 14.03 -19.43 -7.21
CA LEU A 130 12.85 -18.86 -7.85
C LEU A 130 13.22 -17.49 -8.41
N THR A 131 13.21 -17.39 -9.73
CA THR A 131 13.57 -16.16 -10.46
C THR A 131 12.32 -15.34 -10.70
N ASP A 132 12.42 -14.03 -10.50
CA ASP A 132 11.36 -13.07 -10.77
C ASP A 132 11.55 -12.33 -12.10
N ASN A 133 10.54 -11.54 -12.46
CA ASN A 133 10.54 -10.78 -13.68
C ASN A 133 11.28 -9.43 -13.60
N ASP A 134 11.74 -9.01 -12.43
CA ASP A 134 12.42 -7.70 -12.30
C ASP A 134 13.90 -7.77 -12.74
N GLY A 135 14.46 -8.97 -12.80
CA GLY A 135 15.81 -9.25 -13.29
C GLY A 135 16.94 -8.76 -12.38
N ALA A 136 16.60 -8.19 -11.22
CA ALA A 136 17.52 -7.84 -10.16
C ALA A 136 17.83 -9.07 -9.31
N THR A 137 19.10 -9.21 -8.95
CA THR A 137 19.56 -10.23 -8.00
C THR A 137 19.62 -9.65 -6.58
N PRO A 138 19.40 -10.45 -5.52
CA PRO A 138 19.27 -11.91 -5.53
C PRO A 138 17.84 -12.41 -5.69
N ASP A 139 17.69 -13.49 -6.46
CA ASP A 139 16.48 -14.31 -6.52
C ASP A 139 16.11 -14.89 -5.15
N VAL A 140 14.88 -15.37 -5.00
CA VAL A 140 14.45 -16.12 -3.81
C VAL A 140 15.07 -17.52 -3.84
N VAL A 141 15.92 -17.82 -2.87
CA VAL A 141 16.61 -19.11 -2.76
C VAL A 141 16.10 -19.89 -1.55
N VAL A 142 15.66 -21.13 -1.79
CA VAL A 142 15.17 -22.05 -0.77
C VAL A 142 16.11 -23.26 -0.68
N ASP A 143 16.73 -23.44 0.48
CA ASP A 143 17.54 -24.61 0.81
C ASP A 143 16.65 -25.74 1.32
N LEU A 144 16.70 -26.90 0.67
CA LEU A 144 15.94 -28.11 1.00
C LEU A 144 16.84 -29.27 1.45
N SER A 145 18.12 -29.01 1.74
CA SER A 145 19.07 -30.04 2.16
C SER A 145 18.62 -30.80 3.41
N SER A 146 17.94 -30.15 4.35
CA SER A 146 17.40 -30.77 5.57
C SER A 146 16.17 -31.65 5.34
N LEU A 147 15.58 -31.64 4.14
CA LEU A 147 14.48 -32.56 3.78
C LEU A 147 15.01 -33.86 3.15
N GLN A 148 16.32 -33.94 2.90
CA GLN A 148 16.93 -35.15 2.35
C GLN A 148 17.12 -36.20 3.44
N GLY A 149 16.26 -37.21 3.43
CA GLY A 149 16.49 -38.40 4.22
C GLY A 149 17.66 -39.24 3.67
N SER A 150 18.34 -39.95 4.57
CA SER A 150 19.36 -40.94 4.22
C SER A 150 19.08 -42.29 4.86
N MET A 151 19.52 -43.37 4.22
CA MET A 151 19.49 -44.71 4.77
C MET A 151 20.86 -45.34 4.54
N THR A 152 21.49 -45.80 5.61
CA THR A 152 22.80 -46.44 5.59
C THR A 152 22.66 -47.89 6.07
N ASP A 153 23.19 -48.84 5.30
CA ASP A 153 23.27 -50.26 5.67
C ASP A 153 24.49 -50.49 6.57
N ASN A 154 24.30 -51.13 7.72
CA ASN A 154 25.39 -51.49 8.64
C ASN A 154 26.07 -52.81 8.28
N GLY A 155 25.54 -53.57 7.32
CA GLY A 155 26.05 -54.88 6.93
C GLY A 155 25.75 -55.99 7.93
N ASP A 156 24.93 -55.72 8.96
CA ASP A 156 24.54 -56.68 10.00
C ASP A 156 23.02 -56.92 10.06
N GLY A 157 22.29 -56.51 9.01
CA GLY A 157 20.83 -56.59 8.93
C GLY A 157 20.10 -55.46 9.67
N THR A 158 20.84 -54.45 10.16
CA THR A 158 20.30 -53.18 10.64
C THR A 158 20.63 -52.02 9.68
N TYR A 159 19.77 -51.00 9.68
CA TYR A 159 19.93 -49.78 8.87
C TYR A 159 19.80 -48.55 9.76
N LEU A 160 20.60 -47.51 9.51
CA LEU A 160 20.39 -46.20 10.10
C LEU A 160 19.61 -45.35 9.13
N TYR A 161 18.43 -44.91 9.56
CA TYR A 161 17.61 -43.94 8.84
C TYR A 161 17.73 -42.57 9.49
N ASP A 162 18.04 -41.55 8.70
CA ASP A 162 17.99 -40.15 9.08
C ASP A 162 16.91 -39.48 8.21
N ALA A 163 15.99 -38.73 8.82
CA ALA A 163 14.91 -38.05 8.09
C ALA A 163 15.37 -36.73 7.42
N GLY A 164 16.65 -36.39 7.54
CA GLY A 164 17.24 -35.12 7.11
C GLY A 164 17.40 -34.10 8.24
N ASP A 165 17.02 -34.46 9.47
CA ASP A 165 17.15 -33.62 10.67
C ASP A 165 18.43 -33.91 11.48
N GLY A 166 19.25 -34.86 11.03
CA GLY A 166 20.47 -35.30 11.71
C GLY A 166 20.22 -36.35 12.80
N THR A 167 18.97 -36.72 13.08
CA THR A 167 18.61 -37.73 14.08
C THR A 167 18.49 -39.10 13.42
N GLN A 168 19.31 -40.04 13.89
CA GLN A 168 19.33 -41.38 13.34
C GLN A 168 18.42 -42.34 14.12
N THR A 169 17.57 -43.05 13.40
CA THR A 169 16.73 -44.15 13.90
C THR A 169 17.25 -45.47 13.35
N THR A 170 17.47 -46.46 14.22
CA THR A 170 17.86 -47.80 13.80
C THR A 170 16.65 -48.63 13.40
N ILE A 171 16.64 -49.12 12.16
CA ILE A 171 15.67 -50.08 11.65
C ILE A 171 16.35 -51.45 11.64
N ASN A 172 15.84 -52.38 12.44
CA ASN A 172 16.37 -53.73 12.53
C ASN A 172 15.47 -54.70 11.74
N THR A 173 16.04 -55.31 10.70
CA THR A 173 15.34 -56.29 9.85
C THR A 173 15.70 -57.74 10.19
N ASN A 174 16.62 -57.94 11.13
CA ASN A 174 16.93 -59.28 11.63
C ASN A 174 15.67 -59.86 12.27
N THR A 175 15.33 -61.09 11.89
CA THR A 175 14.39 -61.90 12.64
C THR A 175 15.16 -62.56 13.79
N PRO A 176 15.10 -62.07 15.04
CA PRO A 176 15.75 -62.74 16.16
C PRO A 176 15.26 -64.18 16.28
N ALA A 177 16.16 -65.07 16.72
CA ALA A 177 15.80 -66.42 17.13
C ALA A 177 14.74 -66.36 18.25
N SER A 178 13.82 -67.32 18.25
CA SER A 178 12.79 -67.45 19.29
C SER A 178 13.40 -67.42 20.71
N ALA A 179 12.80 -66.64 21.61
CA ALA A 179 13.25 -66.60 23.02
C ALA A 179 12.70 -67.79 23.84
N ASP A 180 11.76 -68.54 23.29
CA ASP A 180 11.10 -69.65 23.97
C ASP A 180 12.03 -70.86 24.14
N ALA A 181 12.15 -71.34 25.38
CA ALA A 181 12.96 -72.50 25.72
C ALA A 181 12.38 -73.79 25.09
N GLY A 182 13.22 -74.60 24.43
CA GLY A 182 12.85 -75.92 23.89
C GLY A 182 12.20 -75.91 22.51
N ASN A 183 12.15 -74.75 21.83
CA ASN A 183 11.53 -74.62 20.52
C ASN A 183 12.44 -75.05 19.36
N LEU A 184 12.59 -76.36 19.13
CA LEU A 184 13.58 -76.90 18.16
C LEU A 184 13.11 -76.89 16.69
N LEU A 185 11.80 -76.98 16.41
CA LEU A 185 11.27 -77.25 15.05
C LEU A 185 9.95 -76.52 14.72
N ALA A 186 9.43 -75.66 15.60
CA ALA A 186 8.19 -74.93 15.38
C ALA A 186 8.41 -73.41 15.52
N THR A 187 7.47 -72.60 15.05
CA THR A 187 7.42 -71.18 15.44
C THR A 187 7.10 -71.10 16.92
N GLY A 188 7.85 -70.31 17.68
CA GLY A 188 7.59 -70.09 19.10
C GLY A 188 6.21 -69.46 19.33
N THR A 189 5.79 -69.34 20.58
CA THR A 189 4.61 -68.54 20.96
C THR A 189 4.77 -67.07 20.58
N ASP A 190 6.01 -66.62 20.40
CA ASP A 190 6.40 -65.32 19.85
C ASP A 190 6.34 -65.24 18.30
N GLY A 191 6.02 -66.35 17.62
CA GLY A 191 5.90 -66.45 16.16
C GLY A 191 7.23 -66.55 15.41
N ARG A 192 8.37 -66.76 16.08
CA ARG A 192 9.71 -66.73 15.46
C ARG A 192 10.33 -68.13 15.32
N PRO A 193 11.14 -68.41 14.29
CA PRO A 193 11.90 -69.66 14.17
C PRO A 193 13.20 -69.63 15.00
N LEU A 194 13.66 -70.79 15.52
CA LEU A 194 14.90 -70.94 16.31
C LEU A 194 16.08 -71.46 15.47
N LEU A 195 16.34 -70.91 14.28
CA LEU A 195 17.54 -71.28 13.53
C LEU A 195 18.68 -70.32 13.89
N ASP A 196 19.24 -70.47 15.10
CA ASP A 196 20.60 -70.00 15.37
C ASP A 196 21.58 -71.11 14.91
N GLN A 197 22.51 -70.76 14.03
CA GLN A 197 23.51 -71.67 13.48
C GLN A 197 24.42 -72.27 14.57
N ILE A 198 24.57 -71.60 15.71
CA ILE A 198 25.31 -72.09 16.88
C ILE A 198 24.51 -73.17 17.65
N ALA A 199 23.17 -73.07 17.70
CA ALA A 199 22.32 -74.05 18.37
C ALA A 199 22.24 -75.39 17.62
N ILE A 200 22.35 -75.37 16.28
CA ILE A 200 22.43 -76.59 15.45
C ILE A 200 23.77 -77.32 15.70
N ALA A 201 24.85 -76.59 15.95
CA ALA A 201 26.16 -77.18 16.23
C ALA A 201 26.24 -77.85 17.62
N ALA A 202 25.43 -77.42 18.59
CA ALA A 202 25.37 -78.03 19.92
C ALA A 202 24.63 -79.39 19.96
N LEU A 203 23.84 -79.71 18.93
CA LEU A 203 23.18 -81.02 18.77
C LEU A 203 24.01 -82.03 17.97
N ALA A 204 25.31 -81.79 17.81
CA ALA A 204 26.21 -82.69 17.08
C ALA A 204 26.34 -84.09 17.68
N THR A 205 25.82 -84.35 18.89
CA THR A 205 25.68 -85.70 19.45
C THR A 205 24.25 -85.95 19.88
N VAL A 206 23.54 -86.81 19.14
CA VAL A 206 22.27 -87.38 19.58
C VAL A 206 22.61 -88.65 20.37
N ASP A 207 22.28 -88.66 21.66
CA ASP A 207 22.31 -89.85 22.50
C ASP A 207 20.91 -90.50 22.48
N VAL A 208 20.80 -91.65 21.82
CA VAL A 208 19.57 -92.44 21.82
C VAL A 208 19.76 -93.64 22.74
N GLN A 209 18.96 -93.71 23.81
CA GLN A 209 18.97 -94.85 24.73
C GLN A 209 17.86 -95.84 24.34
N ASP A 210 18.19 -97.13 24.21
CA ASP A 210 17.19 -98.18 24.03
C ASP A 210 16.47 -98.51 25.36
N ALA A 211 15.39 -99.30 25.28
CA ALA A 211 14.62 -99.72 26.45
C ALA A 211 15.39 -100.62 27.45
N PHE A 212 16.59 -101.06 27.09
CA PHE A 212 17.50 -101.84 27.94
C PHE A 212 18.62 -101.00 28.54
N GLY A 213 18.64 -99.70 28.26
CA GLY A 213 19.60 -98.75 28.80
C GLY A 213 20.89 -98.59 27.98
N ASN A 214 20.98 -99.19 26.79
CA ASN A 214 22.15 -99.04 25.93
C ASN A 214 22.11 -97.70 25.19
N HIS A 215 23.23 -97.01 25.16
CA HIS A 215 23.37 -95.71 24.49
C HIS A 215 24.00 -95.85 23.10
N LEU A 216 23.38 -95.24 22.09
CA LEU A 216 23.97 -95.02 20.77
C LEU A 216 24.26 -93.52 20.61
N TYR A 217 25.56 -93.18 20.56
CA TYR A 217 26.02 -91.84 20.27
C TYR A 217 26.23 -91.68 18.77
N TYR A 218 25.40 -90.85 18.13
CA TYR A 218 25.61 -90.45 16.74
C TYR A 218 26.22 -89.06 16.70
N ALA A 219 27.46 -88.97 16.18
CA ALA A 219 28.06 -87.70 15.80
C ALA A 219 27.76 -87.44 14.32
N PHE A 220 27.07 -86.35 14.01
CA PHE A 220 26.95 -85.91 12.61
C PHE A 220 28.30 -85.29 12.19
N PRO A 221 28.90 -85.70 11.06
CA PRO A 221 30.13 -85.10 10.54
C PRO A 221 29.95 -83.64 10.08
#